data_AF-A0A0Q9N0N1-F1
#
_entry.id   AF-A0A0Q9N0N1-F1
#
_cell.length_a   1.000
_cell.length_b   1.000
_cell.length_c   1.000
_cell.angle_alpha   90.00
_cell.angle_beta   90.00
_cell.angle_gamma   90.00
#
_symmetry.space_group_name_H-M   'P 1'
#
loop_
_entity.id
_entity.type
_entity.pdbx_description
1 polymer ?
#
loop_
_entity_poly.entity_id
_entity_poly.type
_entity_poly.pdbx_seq_one_letter_code
_entity_poly.pdbx_strand_id
1 'polypeptide(L)'
;MCGACGRTTVADPALGPVRTMRQHLIVAGTINAVCTGLPGAPKVTALSDGWMMTGPSGVSRQCQTLEQLWSAVLGCFTAASVLDRLRQRRHAYAADPANAGLPALAAGVVPDPAYPITATNFQGEVHD
;
A
#
# COMPACT_ATOMS: atom_id res chain seq x y z
N MET A 1 -15.91 -3.56 14.49
CA MET A 1 -17.02 -2.82 13.86
C MET A 1 -16.93 -1.37 14.28
N CYS A 2 -16.92 -0.41 13.35
CA CYS A 2 -17.04 1.01 13.71
C CYS A 2 -18.52 1.33 13.95
N GLY A 3 -18.87 1.75 15.18
CA GLY A 3 -20.26 2.04 15.59
C GLY A 3 -20.92 3.22 14.87
N ALA A 4 -20.19 3.98 14.04
CA ALA A 4 -20.71 5.16 13.34
C ALA A 4 -21.09 4.90 11.87
N CYS A 5 -20.59 3.85 11.23
CA CYS A 5 -20.82 3.61 9.80
C CYS A 5 -21.14 2.15 9.43
N GLY A 6 -21.21 1.24 10.40
CA GLY A 6 -21.54 -0.18 10.16
C GLY A 6 -20.48 -0.98 9.40
N ARG A 7 -19.36 -0.35 9.00
CA ARG A 7 -18.30 -1.02 8.22
C ARG A 7 -17.38 -1.84 9.12
N THR A 8 -17.04 -3.03 8.64
CA THR A 8 -16.03 -3.90 9.24
C THR A 8 -14.66 -3.27 9.03
N THR A 9 -14.09 -2.69 10.08
CA THR A 9 -12.70 -2.25 10.08
C THR A 9 -11.80 -3.47 10.11
N VAL A 10 -11.14 -3.78 9.00
CA VAL A 10 -10.09 -4.80 8.98
C VAL A 10 -8.94 -4.27 9.83
N ALA A 11 -8.52 -5.04 10.82
CA ALA A 11 -7.34 -4.70 11.61
C ALA A 11 -6.11 -4.78 10.71
N ASP A 12 -5.27 -3.75 10.76
CA ASP A 12 -3.99 -3.78 10.06
C ASP A 12 -2.93 -4.31 11.04
N PRO A 13 -2.27 -5.44 10.78
CA PRO A 13 -1.28 -5.99 11.70
C PRO A 13 -0.12 -5.03 12.00
N ALA A 14 0.24 -4.16 11.05
CA ALA A 14 1.35 -3.23 11.20
C ALA A 14 0.93 -1.91 11.87
N LEU A 15 -0.31 -1.47 11.66
CA LEU A 15 -0.81 -0.18 12.14
C LEU A 15 -1.79 -0.26 13.32
N GLY A 16 -2.23 -1.47 13.66
CA GLY A 16 -3.20 -1.73 14.72
C GLY A 16 -4.66 -1.67 14.29
N PRO A 17 -5.59 -1.85 15.25
CA PRO A 17 -7.02 -2.00 14.99
C PRO A 17 -7.75 -0.68 14.66
N VAL A 18 -7.21 0.45 15.09
CA VAL A 18 -7.78 1.79 14.84
C VAL A 18 -6.77 2.61 14.06
N ARG A 19 -7.20 3.08 12.89
CA ARG A 19 -6.38 3.90 12.00
C ARG A 19 -7.04 5.24 11.76
N THR A 20 -6.25 6.30 11.86
CA THR A 20 -6.67 7.67 11.58
C THR A 20 -6.40 8.02 10.12
N MET A 21 -7.17 8.96 9.56
CA MET A 21 -6.93 9.46 8.20
C MET A 21 -5.50 10.02 8.05
N ARG A 22 -4.96 10.63 9.11
CA ARG A 22 -3.55 11.08 9.14
C ARG A 22 -2.58 9.92 8.92
N GLN A 23 -2.80 8.78 9.56
CA GLN A 23 -1.96 7.60 9.35
C GLN A 23 -2.08 7.08 7.91
N HIS A 24 -3.29 7.05 7.33
CA HIS A 24 -3.46 6.66 5.93
C HIS A 24 -2.72 7.60 4.96
N LEU A 25 -2.77 8.92 5.21
CA LEU A 25 -2.04 9.90 4.41
C LEU A 25 -0.53 9.75 4.52
N ILE A 26 0.00 9.53 5.72
CA ILE A 26 1.43 9.29 5.93
C ILE A 26 1.89 8.05 5.16
N VAL A 27 1.16 6.94 5.28
CA VAL A 27 1.47 5.69 4.55
C VAL A 27 1.46 5.90 3.05
N ALA A 28 0.42 6.55 2.50
CA ALA A 28 0.34 6.82 1.07
C ALA A 28 1.51 7.69 0.59
N GLY A 29 1.82 8.75 1.34
CA GLY A 29 2.93 9.66 1.05
C GLY A 29 4.28 8.94 1.06
N THR A 30 4.52 8.11 2.08
CA THR A 30 5.75 7.32 2.18
C THR A 30 5.92 6.37 1.02
N ILE A 31 4.89 5.58 0.66
CA ILE A 31 4.99 4.62 -0.44
C ILE A 31 5.22 5.34 -1.77
N ASN A 32 4.51 6.43 -2.03
CA ASN A 32 4.74 7.26 -3.20
C ASN A 32 6.18 7.79 -3.24
N ALA A 33 6.70 8.32 -2.13
CA ALA A 33 8.07 8.85 -2.06
C ALA A 33 9.12 7.76 -2.34
N VAL A 34 8.96 6.56 -1.77
CA VAL A 34 9.85 5.42 -2.00
C VAL A 34 9.82 4.98 -3.47
N CYS A 35 8.64 4.94 -4.09
CA CYS A 35 8.46 4.52 -5.48
C CYS A 35 8.84 5.60 -6.51
N THR A 36 8.93 6.86 -6.10
CA THR A 36 9.10 8.02 -7.00
C THR A 36 10.31 7.85 -7.92
N GLY A 37 10.10 7.98 -9.23
CA GLY A 37 11.17 7.87 -10.24
C GLY A 37 11.60 6.45 -10.58
N LEU A 38 10.88 5.42 -10.11
CA LEU A 38 11.04 4.06 -10.63
C LEU A 38 10.17 3.87 -11.90
N PRO A 39 10.67 3.18 -12.93
CA PRO A 39 9.86 2.78 -14.06
C PRO A 39 8.68 1.92 -13.59
N GLY A 40 7.45 2.27 -13.99
CA GLY A 40 6.25 1.56 -13.55
C GLY A 40 5.80 1.86 -12.13
N ALA A 41 6.29 2.95 -11.52
CA ALA A 41 5.91 3.34 -10.16
C ALA A 41 4.39 3.52 -10.01
N PRO A 42 3.74 2.80 -9.09
CA PRO A 42 2.33 2.99 -8.82
C PRO A 42 2.09 4.30 -8.07
N LYS A 43 0.87 4.81 -8.16
CA LYS A 43 0.38 5.93 -7.34
C LYS A 43 -0.55 5.41 -6.26
N VAL A 44 -0.31 5.83 -5.02
CA VAL A 44 -1.12 5.47 -3.86
C VAL A 44 -1.88 6.68 -3.36
N THR A 45 -3.18 6.51 -3.14
CA THR A 45 -4.08 7.52 -2.56
C THR A 45 -4.69 6.99 -1.28
N ALA A 46 -4.71 7.80 -0.22
CA ALA A 46 -5.37 7.46 1.04
C ALA A 46 -6.90 7.54 0.89
N LEU A 47 -7.59 6.53 1.40
CA LEU A 47 -9.06 6.47 1.53
C LEU A 47 -9.44 6.47 3.01
N SER A 48 -10.73 6.65 3.31
CA SER A 48 -11.22 6.60 4.69
C SER A 48 -11.02 5.23 5.36
N ASP A 49 -10.93 4.16 4.56
CA ASP A 49 -10.91 2.76 4.99
C ASP A 49 -9.66 1.98 4.53
N GLY A 50 -8.68 2.67 3.94
CA GLY A 50 -7.45 2.07 3.45
C GLY A 50 -6.79 2.92 2.37
N TRP A 51 -6.39 2.29 1.27
CA TRP A 51 -5.67 2.93 0.18
C TRP A 51 -6.17 2.46 -1.18
N MET A 52 -6.10 3.34 -2.16
CA MET A 52 -6.22 3.00 -3.58
C MET A 52 -4.83 3.03 -4.20
N MET A 53 -4.40 1.93 -4.79
CA MET A 53 -3.18 1.87 -5.60
C MET A 53 -3.56 1.85 -7.08
N THR A 54 -2.98 2.73 -7.88
CA THR A 54 -3.12 2.75 -9.34
C THR A 54 -1.79 2.37 -9.96
N GLY A 55 -1.77 1.27 -10.71
CA GLY A 55 -0.60 0.78 -11.41
C GLY A 55 -0.33 1.54 -12.73
N PRO A 56 0.79 1.24 -13.40
CA PRO A 56 1.18 1.93 -14.63
C PRO A 56 0.22 1.69 -15.82
N SER A 57 -0.53 0.58 -15.81
CA SER A 57 -1.58 0.29 -16.80
C SER A 57 -2.90 1.03 -16.54
N GLY A 58 -2.97 1.86 -15.50
CA GLY A 58 -4.20 2.51 -15.05
C GLY A 58 -5.12 1.62 -14.21
N VAL A 59 -4.80 0.33 -14.08
CA VAL A 59 -5.55 -0.60 -13.21
C VAL A 59 -5.41 -0.14 -11.76
N SER A 60 -6.54 0.04 -11.10
CA SER A 60 -6.61 0.45 -9.69
C SER A 60 -7.02 -0.72 -8.81
N ARG A 61 -6.46 -0.79 -7.61
CA ARG A 61 -6.73 -1.81 -6.59
C ARG A 61 -6.90 -1.16 -5.23
N GLN A 62 -8.02 -1.42 -4.58
CA GLN A 62 -8.22 -1.02 -3.19
C GLN A 62 -7.51 -2.00 -2.25
N CYS A 63 -6.74 -1.46 -1.31
CA CYS A 63 -5.97 -2.21 -0.33
C CYS A 63 -6.40 -1.77 1.07
N GLN A 64 -6.78 -2.72 1.91
CA GLN A 64 -7.29 -2.44 3.26
C GLN A 64 -6.22 -2.56 4.33
N THR A 65 -5.09 -3.20 4.03
CA THR A 65 -3.93 -3.31 4.92
C THR A 65 -2.66 -2.83 4.22
N LEU A 66 -1.68 -2.40 5.02
CA LEU A 66 -0.35 -2.01 4.55
C LEU A 66 0.37 -3.18 3.85
N GLU A 67 0.13 -4.41 4.30
CA GLU A 67 0.63 -5.61 3.65
C GLU A 67 0.03 -5.81 2.26
N GLN A 68 -1.30 -5.77 2.12
CA GLN A 68 -1.96 -5.87 0.81
C GLN A 68 -1.46 -4.79 -0.16
N LEU A 69 -1.24 -3.58 0.37
CA LEU A 69 -0.73 -2.46 -0.39
C LEU A 69 0.68 -2.71 -0.89
N TRP A 70 1.60 -3.19 -0.05
CA TRP A 70 2.95 -3.53 -0.49
C TRP A 70 2.98 -4.70 -1.47
N SER A 71 2.16 -5.73 -1.29
CA SER A 71 2.03 -6.83 -2.25
C SER A 71 1.56 -6.32 -3.61
N ALA A 72 0.58 -5.40 -3.65
CA ALA A 72 0.10 -4.79 -4.88
C ALA A 72 1.19 -3.91 -5.55
N VAL A 73 1.92 -3.11 -4.76
CA VAL A 73 3.03 -2.27 -5.24
C VAL A 73 4.15 -3.12 -5.83
N LEU A 74 4.57 -4.18 -5.15
CA LEU A 74 5.59 -5.11 -5.65
C LEU A 74 5.14 -5.80 -6.94
N GLY A 75 3.87 -6.16 -7.05
CA GLY A 75 3.28 -6.72 -8.27
C GLY A 75 3.31 -5.79 -9.49
N CYS A 76 3.48 -4.48 -9.30
CA CYS A 76 3.64 -3.54 -10.42
C CYS A 76 5.00 -3.63 -11.11
N PHE A 77 6.01 -4.20 -10.45
CA PHE A 77 7.38 -4.23 -10.97
C PHE A 77 7.75 -5.65 -11.42
N THR A 78 7.93 -5.82 -12.72
CA THR A 78 8.28 -7.13 -13.33
C THR A 78 9.78 -7.36 -13.46
N ALA A 79 10.58 -6.28 -13.48
CA ALA A 79 12.03 -6.35 -13.62
C ALA A 79 12.71 -6.52 -12.25
N ALA A 80 13.53 -7.56 -12.12
CA ALA A 80 14.28 -7.85 -10.88
C ALA A 80 15.14 -6.68 -10.42
N SER A 81 15.81 -5.98 -11.34
CA SER A 81 16.64 -4.80 -11.03
C SER A 81 15.83 -3.64 -10.42
N VAL A 82 14.56 -3.47 -10.81
CA VAL A 82 13.69 -2.44 -10.25
C VAL A 82 13.22 -2.85 -8.85
N LEU A 83 12.91 -4.14 -8.64
CA LEU A 83 12.57 -4.69 -7.34
C LEU A 83 13.72 -4.56 -6.34
N ASP A 84 14.95 -4.84 -6.74
CA ASP A 84 16.12 -4.70 -5.87
C ASP A 84 16.38 -3.23 -5.52
N ARG A 85 16.25 -2.32 -6.49
CA ARG A 85 16.34 -0.89 -6.24
C ARG A 85 15.25 -0.40 -5.29
N LEU A 86 14.02 -0.91 -5.41
CA LEU A 86 12.92 -0.60 -4.51
C LEU A 86 13.21 -1.09 -3.09
N ARG A 87 13.68 -2.33 -2.93
CA ARG A 87 14.08 -2.90 -1.62
C ARG A 87 15.16 -2.03 -0.97
N GLN A 88 16.21 -1.68 -1.71
CA GLN A 88 17.28 -0.82 -1.20
C GLN A 88 16.75 0.55 -0.78
N ARG A 89 15.85 1.16 -1.57
CA ARG A 89 15.22 2.44 -1.21
C ARG A 89 14.37 2.35 0.04
N ARG A 90 13.63 1.26 0.22
CA ARG A 90 12.83 1.01 1.43
C ARG A 90 13.72 0.93 2.67
N HIS A 91 14.81 0.17 2.59
CA HIS A 91 15.79 0.08 3.68
C HIS A 91 16.42 1.44 4.00
N ALA A 92 16.87 2.17 2.98
CA ALA A 92 17.45 3.50 3.17
C ALA A 92 16.45 4.50 3.76
N TYR A 93 15.19 4.49 3.29
CA TYR A 93 14.13 5.36 3.80
C TYR A 93 13.82 5.07 5.26
N ALA A 94 13.71 3.80 5.65
CA ALA A 94 13.44 3.39 7.03
C ALA A 94 14.62 3.63 7.98
N ALA A 95 15.85 3.61 7.48
CA ALA A 95 17.06 3.87 8.25
C ALA A 95 17.32 5.37 8.50
N ASP A 96 16.71 6.25 7.71
CA ASP A 96 16.86 7.70 7.87
C ASP A 96 16.17 8.19 9.16
N PRO A 97 16.90 8.80 10.11
CA PRO A 97 16.34 9.35 11.34
C PRO A 97 15.20 10.35 11.11
N ALA A 98 15.20 11.08 9.99
CA ALA A 98 14.14 12.02 9.64
C ALA A 98 12.79 11.32 9.35
N ASN A 99 12.80 10.04 9.01
CA ASN A 99 11.62 9.24 8.71
C ASN A 99 11.19 8.34 9.88
N ALA A 100 11.76 8.54 11.08
CA ALA A 100 11.47 7.71 12.24
C ALA A 100 9.96 7.65 12.58
N GLY A 101 9.54 6.53 13.18
CA GLY A 101 8.15 6.28 13.55
C GLY A 101 7.33 5.69 12.40
N LEU A 102 6.14 6.24 12.17
CA LEU A 102 5.19 5.70 11.20
C LEU A 102 5.71 5.63 9.75
N PRO A 103 6.46 6.62 9.21
CA PRO A 103 7.02 6.52 7.87
C PRO A 103 8.03 5.36 7.73
N ALA A 104 8.95 5.21 8.70
CA ALA A 104 9.90 4.10 8.73
C ALA A 104 9.18 2.74 8.82
N LEU A 105 8.15 2.63 9.65
CA LEU A 105 7.31 1.45 9.74
C LEU A 105 6.59 1.16 8.40
N ALA A 106 6.00 2.18 7.78
CA ALA A 106 5.34 2.06 6.49
C ALA A 106 6.29 1.57 5.40
N ALA A 107 7.54 2.03 5.38
CA ALA A 107 8.55 1.58 4.43
C ALA A 107 9.07 0.16 4.74
N GLY A 108 9.12 -0.22 6.02
CA GLY A 108 9.75 -1.44 6.52
C GLY A 108 8.92 -2.73 6.43
N VAL A 109 7.59 -2.66 6.23
CA VAL A 109 6.72 -3.87 6.23
C VAL A 109 7.04 -4.81 5.08
N VAL A 110 7.64 -5.96 5.38
CA VAL A 110 7.83 -7.02 4.39
C VAL A 110 6.51 -7.76 4.22
N PRO A 111 5.88 -7.74 3.01
CA PRO A 111 4.67 -8.51 2.79
C PRO A 111 4.96 -10.01 2.80
N ASP A 112 4.04 -10.82 3.34
CA ASP A 112 4.15 -12.27 3.30
C ASP A 112 4.10 -12.76 1.83
N PRO A 113 5.08 -13.55 1.35
CA PRO A 113 5.05 -14.13 0.01
C PRO A 113 3.84 -15.06 -0.22
N ALA A 114 3.19 -15.54 0.83
CA ALA A 114 2.01 -16.40 0.77
C ALA A 114 0.70 -15.65 0.54
N TYR A 115 0.67 -14.31 0.55
CA TYR A 115 -0.56 -13.57 0.25
C TYR A 115 -0.79 -13.56 -1.27
N PRO A 116 -1.78 -14.32 -1.80
CA PRO A 116 -2.03 -14.33 -3.22
C PRO A 116 -2.40 -12.91 -3.67
N ILE A 117 -1.87 -12.53 -4.82
CA ILE A 117 -2.31 -11.35 -5.57
C ILE A 117 -3.69 -11.70 -6.15
N THR A 118 -4.70 -11.93 -5.30
CA THR A 118 -6.06 -12.16 -5.78
C THR A 118 -6.52 -10.85 -6.39
N ALA A 119 -6.55 -10.83 -7.72
CA ALA A 119 -7.30 -9.87 -8.50
C ALA A 119 -8.74 -9.95 -7.99
N THR A 120 -9.12 -9.05 -7.08
CA THR A 120 -10.49 -9.00 -6.60
C THR A 120 -11.34 -8.53 -7.77
N ASN A 121 -12.31 -9.38 -8.11
CA ASN A 121 -13.19 -9.30 -9.27
C ASN A 121 -13.67 -7.88 -9.59
N PHE A 122 -13.47 -7.49 -10.84
CA PHE A 122 -14.27 -6.48 -11.53
C PHE A 122 -15.71 -7.01 -11.60
N GLN A 123 -16.61 -6.52 -10.75
CA GLN A 123 -18.04 -6.55 -11.05
C GLN A 123 -18.40 -5.21 -11.68
N GLY A 124 -18.29 -5.17 -13.02
CA GLY A 124 -19.17 -4.33 -13.80
C GLY A 124 -20.55 -4.97 -13.81
N GLU A 125 -21.46 -4.45 -13.01
CA GLU A 125 -22.89 -4.71 -13.21
C GLU A 125 -23.34 -3.96 -14.47
N VAL A 126 -23.58 -4.71 -15.54
CA VAL A 126 -24.51 -4.30 -16.60
C VAL A 126 -25.79 -5.06 -16.31
N HIS A 127 -26.80 -4.37 -15.80
CA HIS A 127 -28.17 -4.89 -15.72
C HIS A 127 -28.87 -4.53 -17.05
N ASP A 128 -29.49 -5.56 -17.63
CA ASP A 128 -30.42 -5.51 -18.77
C ASP A 128 -31.67 -4.68 -18.44
#